data_AF-A0A6P1ALI5-F1
#
_entry.id   AF-A0A6P1ALI5-F1
#
_cell.length_a   1.000
_cell.length_b   1.000
_cell.length_c   1.000
_cell.angle_alpha   90.00
_cell.angle_beta   90.00
_cell.angle_gamma   90.00
#
_symmetry.space_group_name_H-M   'P 1'
#
loop_
_entity.id
_entity.type
_entity.pdbx_description
1 polymer ?
#
loop_
_entity_poly.entity_id
_entity_poly.type
_entity_poly.pdbx_seq_one_letter_code
_entity_poly.pdbx_strand_id
1 'polypeptide(L)'
;MFTNFIPQFKQKLIAVNDNVFVNILTLLFACFGIIGIFHHELWFDELQAWLIARDSNSLVDLFQNIRYEGHPGLWHLCLYFLNKITDRPLIMQFFHLGIATLSIYLLVKFSPFTRLQKFLFSFGYFPFYEYSLLSRNYALGILLCFIFCVYFQQRNRKYVLLFFILALAANTNVHSLLIAVWLGATLIFEYFLKQKLSLESPTAKKKLLIGIVVFSLGIILAISQLVPPEDRPVNTLFRPENQQELVAPEISVENSSDELKVIQEESKRDVSEFAIVILKRISTMFDFLTRSYIFLPNFLDYNFWNSSILLLVLPPWKLIIDFLSLGLILFVLSWLYNKPTILFLYFFGSLTILLLTIKIGIATNPRHYGHLFILFILCLWLANSAYKFDWLAKIFPGKTIHLSRGLENRKYKNFFLSLILSIHLFAGLLSYSLDLVYPFTVSKQVANFLQQDRFDNFLIVGNPDFPVSSLAAYLEQPIYHPESNRFGSFIIWNDRRNEIDEFQLWEKVSNLKQETARKILLVSTQDFSQSSPEVELVKLKQFGRSIVIYEEYYYVYRVE
;
A
#
# COMPACT_ATOMS: atom_id res chain seq x y z
N MET A 1 20.38 -36.42 40.16
CA MET A 1 19.06 -36.19 39.54
C MET A 1 18.54 -34.75 39.68
N PHE A 2 18.94 -33.97 40.72
CA PHE A 2 18.43 -32.61 40.96
C PHE A 2 19.13 -31.47 40.18
N THR A 3 20.32 -31.68 39.61
CA THR A 3 21.11 -30.63 38.94
C THR A 3 20.61 -30.24 37.54
N ASN A 4 19.84 -31.11 36.87
CA ASN A 4 19.22 -30.81 35.56
C ASN A 4 17.80 -30.21 35.66
N PHE A 5 17.22 -30.16 36.87
CA PHE A 5 15.82 -29.74 37.05
C PHE A 5 15.66 -28.21 37.00
N ILE A 6 16.59 -27.46 37.61
CA ILE A 6 16.55 -25.99 37.67
C ILE A 6 16.68 -25.34 36.28
N PRO A 7 17.60 -25.76 35.39
CA PRO A 7 17.69 -25.22 34.04
C PRO A 7 16.46 -25.55 33.17
N GLN A 8 15.92 -26.77 33.28
CA GLN A 8 14.71 -27.19 32.56
C GLN A 8 13.46 -26.42 33.04
N PHE A 9 13.34 -26.22 34.35
CA PHE A 9 12.25 -25.43 34.93
C PHE A 9 12.35 -23.96 34.52
N LYS A 10 13.54 -23.35 34.55
CA LYS A 10 13.76 -21.98 34.04
C LYS A 10 13.44 -21.86 32.54
N GLN A 11 13.86 -22.81 31.71
CA GLN A 11 13.51 -22.83 30.28
C GLN A 11 11.99 -22.97 30.06
N LYS A 12 11.33 -23.84 30.84
CA LYS A 12 9.87 -24.01 30.79
C LYS A 12 9.15 -22.73 31.21
N LEU A 13 9.60 -22.06 32.27
CA LEU A 13 9.05 -20.76 32.70
C LEU A 13 9.26 -19.65 31.66
N ILE A 14 10.44 -19.56 31.05
CA ILE A 14 10.71 -18.61 29.97
C ILE A 14 9.79 -18.88 28.78
N ALA A 15 9.64 -20.14 28.37
CA ALA A 15 8.75 -20.53 27.27
C ALA A 15 7.27 -20.23 27.57
N VAL A 16 6.82 -20.44 28.81
CA VAL A 16 5.47 -20.05 29.26
C VAL A 16 5.29 -18.55 29.19
N ASN A 17 6.24 -17.76 29.71
CA ASN A 17 6.19 -16.30 29.66
C ASN A 17 6.20 -15.78 28.21
N ASP A 18 6.96 -16.39 27.31
CA ASP A 18 6.97 -16.04 25.89
C ASP A 18 5.62 -16.36 25.21
N ASN A 19 5.01 -17.50 25.49
CA ASN A 19 3.69 -17.83 24.96
C ASN A 19 2.60 -16.89 25.48
N VAL A 20 2.65 -16.52 26.77
CA VAL A 20 1.74 -15.55 27.37
C VAL A 20 1.88 -14.19 26.70
N PHE A 21 3.12 -13.70 26.52
CA PHE A 21 3.37 -12.45 25.81
C PHE A 21 2.82 -12.46 24.38
N VAL A 22 3.07 -13.54 23.62
CA VAL A 22 2.54 -13.70 22.26
C VAL A 22 1.02 -13.62 22.25
N ASN A 23 0.36 -14.42 23.09
CA ASN A 23 -1.10 -14.48 23.12
C ASN A 23 -1.72 -13.15 23.53
N ILE A 24 -1.18 -12.49 24.56
CA ILE A 24 -1.68 -11.19 25.02
C ILE A 24 -1.52 -10.14 23.92
N LEU A 25 -0.35 -10.03 23.31
CA LEU A 25 -0.10 -9.02 22.29
C LEU A 25 -0.98 -9.23 21.05
N THR A 26 -1.11 -10.47 20.57
CA THR A 26 -1.99 -10.80 19.45
C THR A 26 -3.46 -10.55 19.79
N LEU A 27 -3.90 -10.87 21.02
CA LEU A 27 -5.27 -10.59 21.45
C LEU A 27 -5.54 -9.09 21.53
N LEU A 28 -4.61 -8.29 22.08
CA LEU A 28 -4.74 -6.84 22.11
C LEU A 28 -4.85 -6.27 20.69
N PHE A 29 -3.97 -6.71 19.77
CA PHE A 29 -4.04 -6.30 18.36
C PHE A 29 -5.41 -6.59 17.75
N ALA A 30 -5.93 -7.81 17.93
CA ALA A 30 -7.24 -8.20 17.43
C ALA A 30 -8.38 -7.38 18.05
N CYS A 31 -8.37 -7.17 19.37
CA CYS A 31 -9.39 -6.39 20.07
C CYS A 31 -9.43 -4.93 19.61
N PHE A 32 -8.27 -4.26 19.52
CA PHE A 32 -8.22 -2.90 18.99
C PHE A 32 -8.59 -2.86 17.51
N GLY A 33 -8.19 -3.86 16.72
CA GLY A 33 -8.62 -3.99 15.33
C GLY A 33 -10.14 -4.12 15.20
N ILE A 34 -10.80 -4.90 16.06
CA ILE A 34 -12.27 -5.03 16.08
C ILE A 34 -12.93 -3.68 16.38
N ILE A 35 -12.42 -2.93 17.37
CA ILE A 35 -12.95 -1.60 17.68
C ILE A 35 -12.79 -0.68 16.45
N GLY A 36 -11.62 -0.73 15.80
CA GLY A 36 -11.34 0.05 14.59
C GLY A 36 -12.30 -0.25 13.44
N ILE A 37 -12.49 -1.51 13.06
CA ILE A 37 -13.35 -1.86 11.90
C ILE A 37 -14.83 -1.46 12.09
N PHE A 38 -15.31 -1.35 13.33
CA PHE A 38 -16.68 -0.89 13.60
C PHE A 38 -16.85 0.64 13.45
N HIS A 39 -15.77 1.40 13.52
CA HIS A 39 -15.77 2.86 13.34
C HIS A 39 -15.29 3.27 11.95
N HIS A 40 -14.33 2.52 11.40
CA HIS A 40 -13.73 2.80 10.09
C HIS A 40 -14.78 2.66 8.97
N GLU A 41 -14.94 3.74 8.21
CA GLU A 41 -15.82 3.78 7.04
C GLU A 41 -15.04 3.38 5.78
N LEU A 42 -15.55 2.42 5.04
CA LEU A 42 -14.86 1.91 3.85
C LEU A 42 -14.80 2.98 2.76
N TRP A 43 -13.59 3.37 2.35
CA TRP A 43 -13.39 4.29 1.22
C TRP A 43 -13.54 3.59 -0.14
N PHE A 44 -13.58 4.41 -1.20
CA PHE A 44 -13.77 3.99 -2.58
C PHE A 44 -12.99 2.73 -2.96
N ASP A 45 -11.68 2.74 -2.75
CA ASP A 45 -10.77 1.69 -3.18
C ASP A 45 -11.05 0.33 -2.48
N GLU A 46 -11.54 0.33 -1.23
CA GLU A 46 -12.00 -0.90 -0.56
C GLU A 46 -13.32 -1.40 -1.17
N LEU A 47 -14.26 -0.48 -1.39
CA LEU A 47 -15.58 -0.80 -1.92
C LEU A 47 -15.54 -1.19 -3.40
N GLN A 48 -14.66 -0.59 -4.20
CA GLN A 48 -14.39 -0.97 -5.59
C GLN A 48 -14.02 -2.46 -5.68
N ALA A 49 -13.09 -2.93 -4.83
CA ALA A 49 -12.70 -4.33 -4.80
C ALA A 49 -13.84 -5.26 -4.34
N TRP A 50 -14.62 -4.82 -3.34
CA TRP A 50 -15.79 -5.56 -2.87
C TRP A 50 -16.88 -5.66 -3.93
N LEU A 51 -17.22 -4.55 -4.59
CA LEU A 51 -18.28 -4.45 -5.58
C LEU A 51 -17.95 -5.24 -6.85
N ILE A 52 -16.70 -5.20 -7.31
CA ILE A 52 -16.24 -6.07 -8.40
C ILE A 52 -16.49 -7.54 -8.04
N ALA A 53 -16.17 -7.95 -6.81
CA ALA A 53 -16.35 -9.33 -6.38
C ALA A 53 -17.82 -9.72 -6.16
N ARG A 54 -18.62 -8.82 -5.58
CA ARG A 54 -20.04 -9.02 -5.29
C ARG A 54 -20.86 -9.14 -6.57
N ASP A 55 -20.62 -8.22 -7.51
CA ASP A 55 -21.46 -8.05 -8.69
C ASP A 55 -20.94 -8.84 -9.91
N SER A 56 -19.90 -9.67 -9.72
CA SER A 56 -19.45 -10.64 -10.73
C SER A 56 -20.26 -11.94 -10.65
N ASN A 57 -20.87 -12.35 -11.76
CA ASN A 57 -21.75 -13.52 -11.82
C ASN A 57 -20.98 -14.86 -11.83
N SER A 58 -19.72 -14.83 -12.28
CA SER A 58 -18.86 -16.01 -12.39
C SER A 58 -17.40 -15.65 -12.14
N LEU A 59 -16.53 -16.65 -11.99
CA LEU A 59 -15.08 -16.41 -11.93
C LEU A 59 -14.55 -15.80 -13.24
N VAL A 60 -15.14 -16.15 -14.39
CA VAL A 60 -14.74 -15.56 -15.68
C VAL A 60 -15.05 -14.07 -15.70
N ASP A 61 -16.26 -13.71 -15.28
CA ASP A 61 -16.72 -12.31 -15.15
C ASP A 61 -15.83 -11.53 -14.18
N LEU A 62 -15.52 -12.12 -13.01
CA LEU A 62 -14.58 -11.57 -12.04
C LEU A 62 -13.22 -11.22 -12.67
N PHE A 63 -12.59 -12.19 -13.35
CA PHE A 63 -11.31 -11.98 -14.01
C PHE A 63 -11.41 -11.17 -15.30
N GLN A 64 -12.60 -10.86 -15.83
CA GLN A 64 -12.78 -9.87 -16.89
C GLN A 64 -12.78 -8.46 -16.28
N ASN A 65 -13.51 -8.25 -15.18
CA ASN A 65 -13.60 -6.96 -14.50
C ASN A 65 -12.27 -6.52 -13.86
N ILE A 66 -11.52 -7.44 -13.21
CA ILE A 66 -10.24 -7.12 -12.55
C ILE A 66 -9.15 -6.60 -13.52
N ARG A 67 -9.24 -6.91 -14.83
CA ARG A 67 -8.22 -6.48 -15.82
C ARG A 67 -8.09 -4.97 -15.89
N TYR A 68 -9.15 -4.24 -15.54
CA TYR A 68 -9.16 -2.77 -15.49
C TYR A 68 -8.57 -2.21 -14.19
N GLU A 69 -8.43 -3.01 -13.12
CA GLU A 69 -7.82 -2.57 -11.85
C GLU A 69 -6.28 -2.49 -11.96
N GLY A 70 -5.65 -3.39 -12.72
CA GLY A 70 -4.19 -3.47 -12.80
C GLY A 70 -3.54 -4.13 -11.58
N HIS A 71 -4.23 -5.07 -10.95
CA HIS A 71 -3.73 -5.85 -9.82
C HIS A 71 -3.95 -7.36 -10.04
N PRO A 72 -3.03 -8.23 -9.59
CA PRO A 72 -3.27 -9.67 -9.57
C PRO A 72 -4.51 -10.04 -8.72
N GLY A 73 -5.22 -11.07 -9.12
CA GLY A 73 -6.60 -11.34 -8.69
C GLY A 73 -6.77 -12.16 -7.41
N LEU A 74 -5.71 -12.56 -6.69
CA LEU A 74 -5.87 -13.45 -5.51
C LEU A 74 -6.72 -12.82 -4.41
N TRP A 75 -6.59 -11.51 -4.18
CA TRP A 75 -7.43 -10.77 -3.22
C TRP A 75 -8.92 -10.82 -3.61
N HIS A 76 -9.23 -10.46 -4.86
CA HIS A 76 -10.59 -10.49 -5.38
C HIS A 76 -11.19 -11.90 -5.41
N LEU A 77 -10.37 -12.93 -5.65
CA LEU A 77 -10.81 -14.31 -5.54
C LEU A 77 -11.27 -14.66 -4.13
N CYS A 78 -10.57 -14.19 -3.09
CA CYS A 78 -11.03 -14.33 -1.71
C CYS A 78 -12.37 -13.60 -1.51
N LEU A 79 -12.48 -12.35 -1.97
CA LEU A 79 -13.72 -11.57 -1.85
C LEU A 79 -14.91 -12.22 -2.55
N TYR A 80 -14.70 -12.81 -3.73
CA TYR A 80 -15.74 -13.49 -4.49
C TYR A 80 -16.35 -14.65 -3.69
N PHE A 81 -15.53 -15.43 -2.98
CA PHE A 81 -16.02 -16.51 -2.13
C PHE A 81 -16.65 -16.00 -0.83
N LEU A 82 -16.15 -14.91 -0.25
CA LEU A 82 -16.79 -14.28 0.91
C LEU A 82 -18.18 -13.75 0.56
N ASN A 83 -18.36 -13.22 -0.66
CA ASN A 83 -19.66 -12.76 -1.12
C ASN A 83 -20.72 -13.88 -1.21
N LYS A 84 -20.30 -15.15 -1.30
CA LYS A 84 -21.24 -16.28 -1.25
C LYS A 84 -21.83 -16.53 0.15
N ILE A 85 -21.32 -15.84 1.17
CA ILE A 85 -21.80 -15.91 2.56
C ILE A 85 -22.73 -14.71 2.84
N THR A 86 -22.35 -13.51 2.45
CA THR A 86 -23.15 -12.28 2.62
C THR A 86 -22.70 -11.20 1.64
N ASP A 87 -23.65 -10.39 1.17
CA ASP A 87 -23.39 -9.22 0.31
C ASP A 87 -22.89 -7.98 1.07
N ARG A 88 -22.82 -8.06 2.40
CA ARG A 88 -22.35 -6.96 3.26
C ARG A 88 -20.83 -6.89 3.30
N PRO A 89 -20.21 -5.73 3.01
CA PRO A 89 -18.76 -5.58 2.98
C PRO A 89 -18.07 -5.76 4.34
N LEU A 90 -18.83 -5.77 5.45
CA LEU A 90 -18.29 -6.02 6.79
C LEU A 90 -17.54 -7.36 6.89
N ILE A 91 -17.93 -8.39 6.14
CA ILE A 91 -17.22 -9.68 6.13
C ILE A 91 -15.79 -9.55 5.60
N MET A 92 -15.54 -8.64 4.65
CA MET A 92 -14.22 -8.35 4.13
C MET A 92 -13.32 -7.76 5.22
N GLN A 93 -13.82 -6.84 6.04
CA GLN A 93 -13.07 -6.26 7.16
C GLN A 93 -12.66 -7.31 8.19
N PHE A 94 -13.58 -8.21 8.57
CA PHE A 94 -13.24 -9.31 9.49
C PHE A 94 -12.22 -10.29 8.90
N PHE A 95 -12.36 -10.64 7.62
CA PHE A 95 -11.40 -11.50 6.93
C PHE A 95 -10.01 -10.84 6.86
N HIS A 96 -9.95 -9.57 6.50
CA HIS A 96 -8.73 -8.78 6.45
C HIS A 96 -8.06 -8.67 7.83
N LEU A 97 -8.83 -8.36 8.88
CA LEU A 97 -8.32 -8.32 10.26
C LEU A 97 -7.78 -9.68 10.71
N GLY A 98 -8.40 -10.79 10.29
CA GLY A 98 -7.89 -12.13 10.52
C GLY A 98 -6.51 -12.36 9.89
N ILE A 99 -6.32 -11.92 8.64
CA ILE A 99 -5.03 -11.97 7.93
C ILE A 99 -3.96 -11.13 8.65
N ALA A 100 -4.31 -9.89 9.04
CA ALA A 100 -3.41 -9.00 9.74
C ALA A 100 -3.04 -9.54 11.13
N THR A 101 -4.02 -10.04 11.89
CA THR A 101 -3.81 -10.66 13.21
C THR A 101 -2.90 -11.88 13.11
N LEU A 102 -3.09 -12.73 12.09
CA LEU A 102 -2.21 -13.88 11.84
C LEU A 102 -0.78 -13.41 11.48
N SER A 103 -0.65 -12.36 10.69
CA SER A 103 0.66 -11.77 10.36
C SER A 103 1.39 -11.30 11.62
N ILE A 104 0.70 -10.58 12.51
CA ILE A 104 1.26 -10.15 13.79
C ILE A 104 1.59 -11.33 14.69
N TYR A 105 0.71 -12.33 14.78
CA TYR A 105 1.01 -13.55 15.53
C TYR A 105 2.32 -14.21 15.06
N LEU A 106 2.50 -14.37 13.74
CA LEU A 106 3.73 -14.95 13.18
C LEU A 106 4.96 -14.11 13.52
N LEU A 107 4.87 -12.79 13.39
CA LEU A 107 5.97 -11.90 13.73
C LEU A 107 6.31 -11.96 15.22
N VAL A 108 5.32 -11.84 16.10
CA VAL A 108 5.55 -11.85 17.56
C VAL A 108 6.11 -13.20 18.01
N LYS A 109 5.64 -14.30 17.42
CA LYS A 109 6.06 -15.66 17.78
C LYS A 109 7.44 -16.03 17.25
N PHE A 110 7.75 -15.71 16.00
CA PHE A 110 8.90 -16.31 15.29
C PHE A 110 10.02 -15.32 14.93
N SER A 111 9.78 -14.00 14.97
CA SER A 111 10.83 -13.03 14.62
C SER A 111 11.89 -12.90 15.74
N PRO A 112 13.14 -12.55 15.37
CA PRO A 112 14.25 -12.39 16.31
C PRO A 112 14.22 -11.05 17.07
N PHE A 113 13.16 -10.26 16.92
CA PHE A 113 13.02 -8.94 17.55
C PHE A 113 12.77 -9.03 19.05
N THR A 114 13.15 -7.98 19.78
CA THR A 114 12.87 -7.86 21.22
C THR A 114 11.37 -7.73 21.47
N ARG A 115 10.92 -8.01 22.70
CA ARG A 115 9.51 -7.82 23.08
C ARG A 115 9.02 -6.39 22.84
N LEU A 116 9.87 -5.40 23.13
CA LEU A 116 9.59 -3.99 22.85
C LEU A 116 9.38 -3.76 21.35
N GLN A 117 10.31 -4.20 20.50
CA GLN A 117 10.21 -4.03 19.05
C GLN A 117 8.97 -4.73 18.47
N LYS A 118 8.63 -5.91 18.98
CA LYS A 118 7.40 -6.63 18.59
C LYS A 118 6.14 -5.83 18.93
N PHE A 119 6.08 -5.26 20.14
CA PHE A 119 4.98 -4.38 20.55
C PHE A 119 4.91 -3.11 19.69
N LEU A 120 6.03 -2.39 19.54
CA LEU A 120 6.10 -1.15 18.76
C LEU A 120 5.71 -1.37 17.28
N PHE A 121 6.18 -2.46 16.66
CA PHE A 121 5.81 -2.80 15.28
C PHE A 121 4.31 -3.12 15.19
N SER A 122 3.78 -3.91 16.12
CA SER A 122 2.39 -4.39 16.03
C SER A 122 1.37 -3.27 16.03
N PHE A 123 1.64 -2.16 16.70
CA PHE A 123 0.76 -0.97 16.75
C PHE A 123 1.30 0.21 15.93
N GLY A 124 2.27 -0.05 15.05
CA GLY A 124 2.81 0.97 14.15
C GLY A 124 1.84 1.37 13.04
N TYR A 125 2.07 2.54 12.43
CA TYR A 125 1.26 3.07 11.34
C TYR A 125 1.03 2.06 10.22
N PHE A 126 2.10 1.48 9.65
CA PHE A 126 1.91 0.51 8.56
C PHE A 126 1.23 -0.78 9.01
N PRO A 127 1.69 -1.50 10.07
CA PRO A 127 1.12 -2.81 10.39
C PRO A 127 -0.30 -2.75 10.99
N PHE A 128 -0.62 -1.71 11.76
CA PHE A 128 -1.91 -1.61 12.45
C PHE A 128 -2.92 -0.72 11.73
N TYR A 129 -2.51 0.45 11.24
CA TYR A 129 -3.43 1.36 10.58
C TYR A 129 -3.55 1.01 9.09
N GLU A 130 -2.50 1.23 8.31
CA GLU A 130 -2.54 1.17 6.84
C GLU A 130 -2.77 -0.25 6.27
N TYR A 131 -2.23 -1.30 6.92
CA TYR A 131 -2.31 -2.69 6.42
C TYR A 131 -3.19 -3.61 7.26
N SER A 132 -3.97 -3.07 8.21
CA SER A 132 -4.94 -3.86 8.97
C SER A 132 -6.34 -3.25 8.99
N LEU A 133 -6.48 -1.94 9.20
CA LEU A 133 -7.80 -1.30 9.18
C LEU A 133 -8.33 -1.08 7.77
N LEU A 134 -7.48 -0.59 6.86
CA LEU A 134 -7.83 -0.44 5.45
C LEU A 134 -7.73 -1.81 4.77
N SER A 135 -8.89 -2.37 4.41
CA SER A 135 -9.11 -3.72 3.86
C SER A 135 -8.66 -3.84 2.41
N ARG A 136 -7.34 -3.91 2.21
CA ARG A 136 -6.72 -3.89 0.89
C ARG A 136 -5.91 -5.16 0.63
N ASN A 137 -5.57 -5.36 -0.65
CA ASN A 137 -4.81 -6.52 -1.14
C ASN A 137 -3.37 -6.65 -0.57
N TYR A 138 -2.89 -5.67 0.19
CA TYR A 138 -1.53 -5.66 0.76
C TYR A 138 -1.35 -6.66 1.91
N ALA A 139 -2.34 -6.80 2.80
CA ALA A 139 -2.20 -7.63 3.99
C ALA A 139 -1.91 -9.10 3.65
N LEU A 140 -2.52 -9.63 2.59
CA LEU A 140 -2.30 -11.01 2.16
C LEU A 140 -0.85 -11.24 1.70
N GLY A 141 -0.27 -10.27 0.98
CA GLY A 141 1.14 -10.31 0.57
C GLY A 141 2.10 -10.27 1.75
N ILE A 142 1.82 -9.41 2.74
CA ILE A 142 2.61 -9.31 3.98
C ILE A 142 2.55 -10.61 4.78
N LEU A 143 1.37 -11.22 4.93
CA LEU A 143 1.20 -12.51 5.58
C LEU A 143 2.09 -13.58 4.92
N LEU A 144 2.05 -13.68 3.60
CA LEU A 144 2.83 -14.66 2.84
C LEU A 144 4.34 -14.42 2.98
N CYS A 145 4.77 -13.15 3.02
CA CYS A 145 6.17 -12.80 3.30
C CYS A 145 6.61 -13.21 4.72
N PHE A 146 5.74 -13.07 5.73
CA PHE A 146 6.04 -13.52 7.09
C PHE A 146 6.06 -15.04 7.21
N ILE A 147 5.15 -15.75 6.54
CA ILE A 147 5.19 -17.22 6.43
C ILE A 147 6.51 -17.66 5.78
N PHE A 148 6.97 -16.97 4.74
CA PHE A 148 8.28 -17.20 4.13
C PHE A 148 9.40 -17.06 5.17
N CYS A 149 9.43 -15.97 5.96
CA CYS A 149 10.43 -15.76 7.00
C CYS A 149 10.45 -16.87 8.06
N VAL A 150 9.28 -17.36 8.47
CA VAL A 150 9.15 -18.48 9.42
C VAL A 150 9.84 -19.75 8.88
N TYR A 151 9.61 -20.09 7.61
CA TYR A 151 10.17 -21.30 7.00
C TYR A 151 11.59 -21.13 6.44
N PHE A 152 12.09 -19.90 6.31
CA PHE A 152 13.41 -19.62 5.76
C PHE A 152 14.55 -20.30 6.54
N GLN A 153 14.41 -20.48 7.86
CA GLN A 153 15.40 -21.21 8.67
C GLN A 153 15.60 -22.66 8.20
N GLN A 154 14.58 -23.26 7.57
CA GLN A 154 14.58 -24.64 7.07
C GLN A 154 14.65 -24.70 5.53
N ARG A 155 15.04 -23.60 4.87
CA ARG A 155 14.98 -23.42 3.42
C ARG A 155 15.58 -24.55 2.58
N ASN A 156 16.74 -25.07 2.98
CA ASN A 156 17.43 -26.15 2.27
C ASN A 156 16.57 -27.43 2.11
N ARG A 157 15.59 -27.65 2.99
CA ARG A 157 14.68 -28.82 2.92
C ARG A 157 13.32 -28.48 2.30
N LYS A 158 12.97 -27.19 2.24
CA LYS A 158 11.63 -26.65 1.97
C LYS A 158 11.57 -25.71 0.76
N TYR A 159 12.51 -25.81 -0.19
CA TYR A 159 12.50 -24.96 -1.40
C TYR A 159 11.15 -24.93 -2.12
N VAL A 160 10.53 -26.09 -2.37
CA VAL A 160 9.23 -26.15 -3.06
C VAL A 160 8.15 -25.36 -2.31
N LEU A 161 8.07 -25.51 -0.98
CA LEU A 161 7.11 -24.77 -0.16
C LEU A 161 7.40 -23.26 -0.20
N LEU A 162 8.66 -22.86 -0.05
CA LEU A 162 9.03 -21.44 -0.06
C LEU A 162 8.69 -20.79 -1.40
N PHE A 163 9.05 -21.42 -2.51
CA PHE A 163 8.72 -20.91 -3.84
C PHE A 163 7.22 -20.91 -4.14
N PHE A 164 6.47 -21.87 -3.62
CA PHE A 164 5.01 -21.86 -3.70
C PHE A 164 4.40 -20.69 -2.92
N ILE A 165 4.88 -20.41 -1.70
CA ILE A 165 4.46 -19.23 -0.93
C ILE A 165 4.77 -17.94 -1.71
N LEU A 166 5.96 -17.84 -2.33
CA LEU A 166 6.32 -16.69 -3.16
C LEU A 166 5.47 -16.58 -4.43
N ALA A 167 5.06 -17.69 -5.03
CA ALA A 167 4.13 -17.71 -6.17
C ALA A 167 2.76 -17.14 -5.79
N LEU A 168 2.25 -17.50 -4.59
CA LEU A 168 1.02 -16.90 -4.05
C LEU A 168 1.21 -15.41 -3.77
N ALA A 169 2.32 -15.01 -3.14
CA ALA A 169 2.62 -13.61 -2.83
C ALA A 169 2.70 -12.75 -4.10
N ALA A 170 3.25 -13.30 -5.18
CA ALA A 170 3.29 -12.64 -6.48
C ALA A 170 1.89 -12.36 -7.07
N ASN A 171 0.88 -13.13 -6.67
CA ASN A 171 -0.49 -13.00 -7.16
C ASN A 171 -1.40 -12.16 -6.24
N THR A 172 -0.86 -11.45 -5.24
CA THR A 172 -1.67 -10.55 -4.38
C THR A 172 -1.69 -9.11 -4.88
N ASN A 173 -0.53 -8.53 -5.18
CA ASN A 173 -0.33 -7.15 -5.62
C ASN A 173 1.07 -6.96 -6.22
N VAL A 174 1.28 -5.87 -6.96
CA VAL A 174 2.55 -5.60 -7.67
C VAL A 174 3.75 -5.46 -6.73
N HIS A 175 3.57 -4.86 -5.54
CA HIS A 175 4.67 -4.71 -4.59
C HIS A 175 5.12 -6.05 -4.00
N SER A 176 4.17 -6.94 -3.72
CA SER A 176 4.43 -8.29 -3.23
C SER A 176 5.06 -9.17 -4.31
N LEU A 177 4.70 -8.98 -5.59
CA LEU A 177 5.42 -9.56 -6.72
C LEU A 177 6.89 -9.15 -6.74
N LEU A 178 7.19 -7.85 -6.62
CA LEU A 178 8.57 -7.37 -6.59
C LEU A 178 9.37 -7.95 -5.42
N ILE A 179 8.80 -7.93 -4.20
CA ILE A 179 9.43 -8.52 -3.02
C ILE A 179 9.64 -10.02 -3.23
N ALA A 180 8.65 -10.74 -3.75
CA ALA A 180 8.71 -12.17 -3.98
C ALA A 180 9.82 -12.56 -4.97
N VAL A 181 9.98 -11.81 -6.07
CA VAL A 181 11.06 -12.01 -7.06
C VAL A 181 12.42 -11.96 -6.37
N TRP A 182 12.67 -10.95 -5.53
CA TRP A 182 13.97 -10.81 -4.86
C TRP A 182 14.17 -11.80 -3.71
N LEU A 183 13.12 -12.20 -3.00
CA LEU A 183 13.19 -13.31 -2.04
C LEU A 183 13.54 -14.64 -2.73
N GLY A 184 12.94 -14.90 -3.90
CA GLY A 184 13.26 -16.06 -4.74
C GLY A 184 14.68 -16.02 -5.26
N ALA A 185 15.12 -14.89 -5.80
CA ALA A 185 16.49 -14.67 -6.24
C ALA A 185 17.50 -14.85 -5.09
N THR A 186 17.15 -14.42 -3.88
CA THR A 186 17.98 -14.61 -2.67
C THR A 186 18.16 -16.09 -2.33
N LEU A 187 17.11 -16.92 -2.46
CA LEU A 187 17.23 -18.37 -2.27
C LEU A 187 18.17 -19.01 -3.30
N ILE A 188 18.08 -18.59 -4.55
CA ILE A 188 18.92 -19.09 -5.65
C ILE A 188 20.38 -18.65 -5.44
N PHE A 189 20.59 -17.38 -5.13
CA PHE A 189 21.92 -16.82 -4.87
C PHE A 189 22.58 -17.52 -3.68
N GLU A 190 21.85 -17.71 -2.58
CA GLU A 190 22.38 -18.42 -1.41
C GLU A 190 22.74 -19.88 -1.74
N TYR A 191 21.91 -20.57 -2.53
CA TYR A 191 22.21 -21.93 -2.96
C TYR A 191 23.54 -22.01 -3.73
N PHE A 192 23.77 -21.12 -4.70
CA PHE A 192 25.02 -21.11 -5.47
C PHE A 192 26.25 -20.77 -4.61
N LEU A 193 26.10 -19.85 -3.65
CA LEU A 193 27.18 -19.55 -2.70
C LEU A 193 27.54 -20.78 -1.86
N LYS A 194 26.55 -21.51 -1.33
CA LYS A 194 26.77 -22.73 -0.54
C LYS A 194 27.29 -23.89 -1.39
N GLN A 195 26.84 -24.01 -2.64
CA GLN A 195 27.32 -25.02 -3.58
C GLN A 195 28.81 -24.84 -3.86
N LYS A 196 29.28 -23.60 -4.09
CA LYS A 196 30.71 -23.31 -4.26
C LYS A 196 31.56 -23.73 -3.05
N LEU A 197 30.94 -23.77 -1.86
CA LEU A 197 31.56 -24.20 -0.60
C LEU A 197 31.33 -25.69 -0.30
N SER A 198 30.76 -26.46 -1.24
CA SER A 198 30.43 -27.89 -1.08
C SER A 198 29.49 -28.20 0.08
N LEU A 199 28.59 -27.28 0.43
CA LEU A 199 27.67 -27.40 1.57
C LEU A 199 26.28 -27.95 1.21
N GLU A 200 25.99 -28.24 -0.07
CA GLU A 200 24.65 -28.63 -0.55
C GLU A 200 24.58 -30.05 -1.11
N SER A 201 23.43 -30.69 -0.91
CA SER A 201 23.16 -32.07 -1.34
C SER A 201 22.46 -32.14 -2.71
N PRO A 202 22.60 -33.24 -3.48
CA PRO A 202 21.87 -33.44 -4.75
C PRO A 202 20.34 -33.33 -4.62
N THR A 203 19.78 -33.78 -3.49
CA THR A 203 18.34 -33.70 -3.21
C THR A 203 17.86 -32.25 -3.06
N ALA A 204 18.69 -31.36 -2.51
CA ALA A 204 18.40 -29.94 -2.41
C ALA A 204 18.29 -29.30 -3.81
N LYS A 205 19.18 -29.68 -4.75
CA LYS A 205 19.14 -29.22 -6.14
C LYS A 205 17.81 -29.56 -6.82
N LYS A 206 17.33 -30.80 -6.70
CA LYS A 206 16.06 -31.22 -7.31
C LYS A 206 14.88 -30.41 -6.77
N LYS A 207 14.81 -30.23 -5.45
CA LYS A 207 13.77 -29.42 -4.80
C LYS A 207 13.83 -27.94 -5.20
N LEU A 208 15.03 -27.39 -5.35
CA LEU A 208 15.25 -26.03 -5.84
C LEU A 208 14.67 -25.87 -7.25
N LEU A 209 15.01 -26.76 -8.18
CA LEU A 209 14.54 -26.71 -9.57
C LEU A 209 13.01 -26.81 -9.68
N ILE A 210 12.39 -27.74 -8.94
CA ILE A 210 10.92 -27.85 -8.89
C ILE A 210 10.31 -26.55 -8.36
N GLY A 211 10.88 -26.01 -7.29
CA GLY A 211 10.44 -24.73 -6.73
C GLY A 211 10.55 -23.57 -7.73
N ILE A 212 11.66 -23.47 -8.47
CA ILE A 212 11.85 -22.45 -9.51
C ILE A 212 10.74 -22.55 -10.57
N VAL A 213 10.42 -23.75 -11.05
CA VAL A 213 9.33 -23.94 -12.04
C VAL A 213 7.99 -23.46 -11.49
N VAL A 214 7.63 -23.87 -10.26
CA VAL A 214 6.39 -23.44 -9.59
C VAL A 214 6.34 -21.90 -9.47
N PHE A 215 7.45 -21.29 -9.08
CA PHE A 215 7.52 -19.84 -8.91
C PHE A 215 7.46 -19.09 -10.24
N SER A 216 8.15 -19.56 -11.27
CA SER A 216 8.09 -19.00 -12.62
C SER A 216 6.67 -19.02 -13.18
N LEU A 217 5.94 -20.13 -13.00
CA LEU A 217 4.51 -20.20 -13.38
C LEU A 217 3.67 -19.17 -12.62
N GLY A 218 3.92 -19.01 -11.31
CA GLY A 218 3.25 -18.00 -10.50
C GLY A 218 3.54 -16.57 -10.96
N ILE A 219 4.78 -16.26 -11.34
CA ILE A 219 5.16 -14.94 -11.90
C ILE A 219 4.48 -14.72 -13.25
N ILE A 220 4.50 -15.71 -14.15
CA ILE A 220 3.86 -15.61 -15.47
C ILE A 220 2.36 -15.32 -15.29
N LEU A 221 1.71 -16.05 -14.37
CA LEU A 221 0.31 -15.83 -14.04
C LEU A 221 0.07 -14.41 -13.50
N ALA A 222 0.90 -13.93 -12.57
CA ALA A 222 0.78 -12.58 -12.01
C ALA A 222 0.95 -11.50 -13.10
N ILE A 223 1.97 -11.63 -13.95
CA ILE A 223 2.23 -10.70 -15.06
C ILE A 223 1.08 -10.71 -16.07
N SER A 224 0.55 -11.88 -16.42
CA SER A 224 -0.57 -11.98 -17.36
C SER A 224 -1.83 -11.24 -16.89
N GLN A 225 -2.04 -11.13 -15.57
CA GLN A 225 -3.15 -10.39 -14.97
C GLN A 225 -2.88 -8.88 -14.89
N LEU A 226 -1.62 -8.46 -14.95
CA LEU A 226 -1.22 -7.05 -14.92
C LEU A 226 -1.28 -6.39 -16.30
N VAL A 227 -1.37 -7.17 -17.39
CA VAL A 227 -1.53 -6.64 -18.74
C VAL A 227 -2.94 -6.07 -18.88
N PRO A 228 -3.09 -4.74 -19.03
CA PRO A 228 -4.41 -4.16 -19.18
C PRO A 228 -4.98 -4.46 -20.57
N PRO A 229 -6.32 -4.40 -20.72
CA PRO A 229 -6.98 -4.40 -22.04
C PRO A 229 -6.54 -3.22 -22.91
N GLU A 230 -6.67 -3.35 -24.24
CA GLU A 230 -6.30 -2.28 -25.20
C GLU A 230 -7.13 -1.01 -25.03
N ASP A 231 -8.38 -1.14 -24.58
CA ASP A 231 -9.30 -0.05 -24.29
C ASP A 231 -9.04 0.61 -22.93
N ARG A 232 -7.97 0.28 -22.21
CA ARG A 232 -7.56 1.02 -21.00
C ARG A 232 -6.70 2.23 -21.41
N PRO A 233 -7.11 3.48 -21.13
CA PRO A 233 -6.35 4.65 -21.55
C PRO A 233 -5.00 4.71 -20.85
N VAL A 234 -3.92 5.01 -21.59
CA VAL A 234 -2.57 5.17 -21.04
C VAL A 234 -2.53 6.28 -19.98
N ASN A 235 -3.35 7.32 -20.13
CA ASN A 235 -3.42 8.45 -19.19
C ASN A 235 -4.10 8.10 -17.85
N THR A 236 -4.86 6.99 -17.77
CA THR A 236 -5.39 6.50 -16.48
C THR A 236 -4.33 5.85 -15.58
N LEU A 237 -3.14 5.54 -16.13
CA LEU A 237 -1.97 5.15 -15.32
C LEU A 237 -1.40 6.34 -14.52
N PHE A 238 -1.70 7.55 -14.98
CA PHE A 238 -1.27 8.81 -14.39
C PHE A 238 -2.49 9.49 -13.79
N ARG A 239 -2.99 8.98 -12.66
CA ARG A 239 -3.90 9.76 -11.81
C ARG A 239 -3.28 11.15 -11.65
N PRO A 240 -3.95 12.25 -12.03
CA PRO A 240 -3.57 13.56 -11.58
C PRO A 240 -4.00 13.68 -10.10
N GLU A 241 -3.36 12.90 -9.21
CA GLU A 241 -3.34 13.19 -7.77
C GLU A 241 -2.57 14.51 -7.50
N ASN A 242 -2.01 15.15 -8.55
CA ASN A 242 -1.28 16.41 -8.55
C ASN A 242 -2.15 17.67 -8.68
N GLN A 243 -3.46 17.64 -8.41
CA GLN A 243 -4.22 18.90 -8.25
C GLN A 243 -3.80 19.72 -7.01
N GLN A 244 -2.88 19.22 -6.17
CA GLN A 244 -2.22 20.05 -5.15
C GLN A 244 -1.14 20.99 -5.71
N GLU A 245 -0.65 20.82 -6.95
CA GLU A 245 0.41 21.70 -7.52
C GLU A 245 -0.10 22.77 -8.52
N LEU A 246 -1.39 22.85 -8.83
CA LEU A 246 -1.96 23.89 -9.72
C LEU A 246 -2.46 25.12 -8.94
N VAL A 247 -1.57 25.74 -8.16
CA VAL A 247 -1.74 27.14 -7.72
C VAL A 247 -0.41 27.87 -7.95
N ALA A 248 -0.10 28.13 -9.21
CA ALA A 248 0.82 29.19 -9.59
C ALA A 248 0.15 29.97 -10.74
N PRO A 249 -0.02 31.30 -10.62
CA PRO A 249 -0.58 32.09 -11.70
C PRO A 249 0.43 32.12 -12.86
N GLU A 250 0.04 31.61 -14.03
CA GLU A 250 0.77 31.86 -15.27
C GLU A 250 0.68 33.36 -15.58
N ILE A 251 1.80 34.06 -15.44
CA ILE A 251 1.98 35.42 -15.92
C ILE A 251 2.25 35.31 -17.43
N SER A 252 1.28 35.71 -18.24
CA SER A 252 1.42 35.92 -19.67
C SER A 252 2.38 37.09 -19.94
N VAL A 253 3.45 36.86 -20.70
CA VAL A 253 4.23 37.95 -21.33
C VAL A 253 4.40 37.65 -22.81
N GLU A 254 3.88 38.57 -23.61
CA GLU A 254 3.97 38.65 -25.06
C GLU A 254 5.34 39.17 -25.56
N ASN A 255 5.68 38.71 -26.77
CA ASN A 255 6.45 39.36 -27.85
C ASN A 255 7.99 39.21 -27.98
N SER A 256 8.33 38.49 -29.07
CA SER A 256 9.11 38.87 -30.26
C SER A 256 10.65 38.86 -30.28
N SER A 257 11.14 38.14 -31.32
CA SER A 257 12.37 38.22 -32.12
C SER A 257 13.74 37.95 -31.49
N ASP A 258 14.35 36.80 -31.85
CA ASP A 258 15.75 36.67 -32.32
C ASP A 258 16.15 35.19 -32.56
N GLU A 259 15.80 34.64 -33.73
CA GLU A 259 15.90 33.20 -34.07
C GLU A 259 17.32 32.63 -34.28
N LEU A 260 18.39 33.38 -34.04
CA LEU A 260 19.77 32.89 -34.22
C LEU A 260 20.58 32.74 -32.92
N LYS A 261 20.01 33.10 -31.76
CA LYS A 261 20.51 32.71 -30.42
C LYS A 261 19.77 31.51 -29.82
N VAL A 262 18.61 31.17 -30.39
CA VAL A 262 17.68 30.14 -29.88
C VAL A 262 18.29 28.73 -29.92
N ILE A 263 19.13 28.39 -30.89
CA ILE A 263 19.64 27.00 -31.03
C ILE A 263 20.70 26.63 -29.97
N GLN A 264 21.48 27.60 -29.46
CA GLN A 264 22.42 27.36 -28.35
C GLN A 264 21.76 27.48 -26.97
N GLU A 265 20.69 28.28 -26.85
CA GLU A 265 19.88 28.36 -25.62
C GLU A 265 18.90 27.19 -25.49
N GLU A 266 18.33 26.67 -26.57
CA GLU A 266 17.48 25.46 -26.54
C GLU A 266 18.28 24.24 -26.13
N SER A 267 19.49 24.03 -26.66
CA SER A 267 20.36 22.93 -26.23
C SER A 267 20.74 23.04 -24.74
N LYS A 268 20.97 24.25 -24.22
CA LYS A 268 21.22 24.48 -22.79
C LYS A 268 19.96 24.40 -21.94
N ARG A 269 18.80 24.85 -22.43
CA ARG A 269 17.48 24.70 -21.78
C ARG A 269 17.13 23.24 -21.66
N ASP A 270 17.29 22.47 -22.73
CA ASP A 270 16.98 21.04 -22.77
C ASP A 270 17.88 20.24 -21.81
N VAL A 271 19.18 20.55 -21.75
CA VAL A 271 20.10 19.96 -20.75
C VAL A 271 19.76 20.41 -19.32
N SER A 272 19.37 21.68 -19.12
CA SER A 272 18.99 22.19 -17.80
C SER A 272 17.65 21.62 -17.32
N GLU A 273 16.70 21.45 -18.21
CA GLU A 273 15.36 20.92 -17.96
C GLU A 273 15.46 19.40 -17.70
N PHE A 274 16.26 18.69 -18.49
CA PHE A 274 16.62 17.30 -18.21
C PHE A 274 17.31 17.14 -16.85
N ALA A 275 18.26 18.01 -16.51
CA ALA A 275 18.91 18.01 -15.20
C ALA A 275 17.92 18.30 -14.06
N ILE A 276 17.01 19.26 -14.24
CA ILE A 276 15.93 19.56 -13.29
C ILE A 276 15.02 18.35 -13.10
N VAL A 277 14.62 17.67 -14.18
CA VAL A 277 13.80 16.45 -14.12
C VAL A 277 14.51 15.34 -13.36
N ILE A 278 15.81 15.12 -13.62
CA ILE A 278 16.61 14.14 -12.87
C ILE A 278 16.68 14.52 -11.39
N LEU A 279 16.96 15.79 -11.06
CA LEU A 279 17.01 16.26 -9.68
C LEU A 279 15.66 16.11 -8.97
N LYS A 280 14.54 16.40 -9.64
CA LYS A 280 13.19 16.16 -9.11
C LYS A 280 12.98 14.68 -8.81
N ARG A 281 13.34 13.78 -9.75
CA ARG A 281 13.25 12.32 -9.55
C ARG A 281 14.11 11.82 -8.37
N ILE A 282 15.35 12.31 -8.25
CA ILE A 282 16.24 11.96 -7.13
C ILE A 282 15.63 12.44 -5.81
N SER A 283 15.14 13.69 -5.75
CA SER A 283 14.47 14.23 -4.57
C SER A 283 13.25 13.39 -4.17
N THR A 284 12.43 12.98 -5.13
CA THR A 284 11.29 12.07 -4.90
C THR A 284 11.74 10.72 -4.34
N MET A 285 12.86 10.16 -4.81
CA MET A 285 13.39 8.91 -4.24
C MET A 285 13.81 9.06 -2.78
N PHE A 286 14.46 10.17 -2.43
CA PHE A 286 14.84 10.45 -1.04
C PHE A 286 13.63 10.69 -0.14
N ASP A 287 12.60 11.37 -0.63
CA ASP A 287 11.34 11.54 0.10
C ASP A 287 10.63 10.19 0.32
N PHE A 288 10.53 9.36 -0.73
CA PHE A 288 9.99 8.00 -0.63
C PHE A 288 10.74 7.17 0.42
N LEU A 289 12.08 7.20 0.38
CA LEU A 289 12.93 6.52 1.36
C LEU A 289 12.64 7.03 2.78
N THR A 290 12.66 8.34 2.98
CA THR A 290 12.39 8.97 4.28
C THR A 290 11.06 8.48 4.83
N ARG A 291 9.99 8.60 4.05
CA ARG A 291 8.62 8.24 4.47
C ARG A 291 8.41 6.76 4.66
N SER A 292 9.29 5.92 4.13
CA SER A 292 9.27 4.49 4.41
C SER A 292 9.75 4.20 5.84
N TYR A 293 10.76 4.92 6.34
CA TYR A 293 11.37 4.65 7.65
C TYR A 293 10.91 5.59 8.77
N ILE A 294 10.55 6.82 8.41
CA ILE A 294 10.17 7.90 9.32
C ILE A 294 8.90 8.50 8.73
N PHE A 295 7.78 7.81 8.92
CA PHE A 295 6.48 8.30 8.52
C PHE A 295 5.79 8.99 9.70
N LEU A 296 5.37 10.24 9.51
CA LEU A 296 4.53 10.96 10.46
C LEU A 296 3.47 11.76 9.67
N PRO A 297 2.18 11.36 9.74
CA PRO A 297 1.12 12.07 9.03
C PRO A 297 0.95 13.50 9.56
N ASN A 298 0.39 14.40 8.76
CA ASN A 298 0.04 15.73 9.22
C ASN A 298 -1.17 15.65 10.16
N PHE A 299 -0.91 15.54 11.46
CA PHE A 299 -1.94 15.48 12.50
C PHE A 299 -2.52 16.84 12.89
N LEU A 300 -2.07 17.93 12.26
CA LEU A 300 -2.64 19.27 12.47
C LEU A 300 -3.98 19.45 11.74
N ASP A 301 -4.31 18.52 10.85
CA ASP A 301 -5.51 18.48 10.05
C ASP A 301 -6.18 17.10 10.20
N TYR A 302 -7.51 17.03 10.12
CA TYR A 302 -8.22 15.75 10.05
C TYR A 302 -8.02 15.07 8.69
N ASN A 303 -7.67 15.81 7.64
CA ASN A 303 -7.21 15.27 6.36
C ASN A 303 -5.76 14.74 6.42
N PHE A 304 -5.43 14.02 7.49
CA PHE A 304 -4.07 13.53 7.74
C PHE A 304 -3.64 12.42 6.78
N TRP A 305 -4.59 11.69 6.20
CA TRP A 305 -4.30 10.53 5.39
C TRP A 305 -3.66 10.93 4.05
N ASN A 306 -2.65 10.19 3.61
CA ASN A 306 -1.72 10.56 2.52
C ASN A 306 -0.87 11.83 2.72
N SER A 307 -1.05 12.55 3.82
CA SER A 307 -0.21 13.71 4.15
C SER A 307 1.04 13.30 4.94
N SER A 308 2.02 14.19 5.02
CA SER A 308 3.17 14.04 5.91
C SER A 308 3.56 15.39 6.47
N ILE A 309 3.78 15.47 7.78
CA ILE A 309 4.28 16.71 8.38
C ILE A 309 5.69 17.07 7.87
N LEU A 310 6.44 16.07 7.38
CA LEU A 310 7.76 16.27 6.77
C LEU A 310 7.69 17.03 5.44
N LEU A 311 6.53 17.10 4.78
CA LEU A 311 6.33 17.94 3.59
C LEU A 311 6.16 19.41 3.90
N LEU A 312 5.69 19.75 5.10
CA LEU A 312 5.48 21.14 5.53
C LEU A 312 6.80 21.83 5.93
N VAL A 313 7.92 21.14 5.71
CA VAL A 313 9.24 21.49 6.18
C VAL A 313 9.93 22.41 5.17
N LEU A 314 10.34 23.61 5.61
CA LEU A 314 11.04 24.59 4.77
C LEU A 314 12.36 24.01 4.19
N PRO A 315 12.83 24.52 3.03
CA PRO A 315 14.03 24.01 2.33
C PRO A 315 15.27 23.69 3.20
N PRO A 316 15.69 24.51 4.20
CA PRO A 316 16.88 24.19 4.99
C PRO A 316 16.74 22.89 5.82
N TRP A 317 15.52 22.57 6.24
CA TRP A 317 15.23 21.37 7.01
C TRP A 317 15.02 20.13 6.12
N LYS A 318 14.66 20.31 4.83
CA LYS A 318 14.61 19.21 3.85
C LYS A 318 15.98 18.56 3.67
N LEU A 319 17.06 19.34 3.65
CA LEU A 319 18.43 18.82 3.59
C LEU A 319 18.74 17.92 4.78
N ILE A 320 18.30 18.30 5.99
CA ILE A 320 18.48 17.48 7.20
C ILE A 320 17.75 16.14 7.06
N ILE A 321 16.52 16.16 6.54
CA ILE A 321 15.74 14.95 6.27
C ILE A 321 16.46 14.03 5.26
N ASP A 322 17.04 14.59 4.20
CA ASP A 322 17.79 13.80 3.22
C ASP A 322 19.07 13.21 3.80
N PHE A 323 19.78 13.95 4.66
CA PHE A 323 20.91 13.41 5.44
C PHE A 323 20.49 12.28 6.39
N LEU A 324 19.32 12.40 7.05
CA LEU A 324 18.77 11.35 7.90
C LEU A 324 18.48 10.07 7.09
N SER A 325 17.91 10.21 5.89
CA SER A 325 17.66 9.10 4.96
C SER A 325 18.93 8.40 4.49
N LEU A 326 19.99 9.16 4.21
CA LEU A 326 21.30 8.58 3.93
C LEU A 326 21.84 7.82 5.16
N GLY A 327 21.71 8.40 6.35
CA GLY A 327 22.07 7.77 7.62
C GLY A 327 21.34 6.45 7.87
N LEU A 328 20.05 6.39 7.55
CA LEU A 328 19.22 5.17 7.61
C LEU A 328 19.76 4.08 6.68
N ILE A 329 20.03 4.40 5.42
CA ILE A 329 20.59 3.45 4.45
C ILE A 329 21.94 2.93 4.96
N LEU A 330 22.85 3.83 5.35
CA LEU A 330 24.16 3.46 5.88
C LEU A 330 24.05 2.57 7.12
N PHE A 331 23.07 2.83 7.99
CA PHE A 331 22.77 1.97 9.12
C PHE A 331 22.33 0.57 8.69
N VAL A 332 21.42 0.43 7.72
CA VAL A 332 21.00 -0.90 7.24
C VAL A 332 22.17 -1.63 6.59
N LEU A 333 22.97 -0.95 5.76
CA LEU A 333 24.18 -1.50 5.15
C LEU A 333 25.17 -1.97 6.23
N SER A 334 25.36 -1.21 7.30
CA SER A 334 26.19 -1.59 8.45
C SER A 334 25.66 -2.83 9.19
N TRP A 335 24.36 -3.10 9.14
CA TRP A 335 23.78 -4.30 9.74
C TRP A 335 24.00 -5.53 8.86
N LEU A 336 23.90 -5.35 7.55
CA LEU A 336 23.88 -6.42 6.56
C LEU A 336 25.23 -6.69 5.88
N TYR A 337 26.28 -5.91 6.19
CA TYR A 337 27.58 -5.98 5.50
C TYR A 337 28.17 -7.39 5.41
N ASN A 338 28.02 -8.22 6.45
CA ASN A 338 28.54 -9.58 6.50
C ASN A 338 27.53 -10.65 6.08
N LYS A 339 26.42 -10.25 5.45
CA LYS A 339 25.32 -11.14 5.02
C LYS A 339 25.01 -10.85 3.56
N PRO A 340 25.86 -11.32 2.62
CA PRO A 340 25.80 -10.93 1.22
C PRO A 340 24.45 -11.21 0.57
N THR A 341 23.78 -12.32 0.94
CA THR A 341 22.48 -12.70 0.38
C THR A 341 21.36 -11.75 0.81
N ILE A 342 21.38 -11.29 2.06
CA ILE A 342 20.37 -10.35 2.58
C ILE A 342 20.69 -8.91 2.16
N LEU A 343 21.98 -8.58 2.04
CA LEU A 343 22.39 -7.31 1.45
C LEU A 343 21.95 -7.20 -0.01
N PHE A 344 22.09 -8.28 -0.78
CA PHE A 344 21.56 -8.41 -2.14
C PHE A 344 20.05 -8.19 -2.18
N LEU A 345 19.29 -8.89 -1.31
CA LEU A 345 17.84 -8.71 -1.18
C LEU A 345 17.47 -7.25 -0.92
N TYR A 346 18.09 -6.63 0.08
CA TYR A 346 17.79 -5.26 0.46
C TYR A 346 18.10 -4.28 -0.66
N PHE A 347 19.28 -4.39 -1.29
CA PHE A 347 19.69 -3.48 -2.35
C PHE A 347 18.76 -3.55 -3.57
N PHE A 348 18.60 -4.74 -4.16
CA PHE A 348 17.82 -4.90 -5.38
C PHE A 348 16.31 -4.78 -5.14
N GLY A 349 15.83 -5.27 -3.99
CA GLY A 349 14.43 -5.09 -3.60
C GLY A 349 14.10 -3.61 -3.41
N SER A 350 14.94 -2.85 -2.70
CA SER A 350 14.73 -1.41 -2.53
C SER A 350 14.82 -0.66 -3.86
N LEU A 351 15.84 -0.96 -4.67
CA LEU A 351 16.02 -0.33 -5.98
C LEU A 351 14.81 -0.53 -6.90
N THR A 352 14.29 -1.75 -6.98
CA THR A 352 13.14 -2.03 -7.85
C THR A 352 11.85 -1.37 -7.36
N ILE A 353 11.60 -1.32 -6.05
CA ILE A 353 10.47 -0.56 -5.49
C ILE A 353 10.61 0.93 -5.83
N LEU A 354 11.81 1.52 -5.65
CA LEU A 354 12.04 2.93 -5.95
C LEU A 354 11.90 3.25 -7.46
N LEU A 355 12.39 2.38 -8.34
CA LEU A 355 12.24 2.55 -9.79
C LEU A 355 10.79 2.43 -10.25
N LEU A 356 10.01 1.53 -9.64
CA LEU A 356 8.57 1.43 -9.90
C LEU A 356 7.87 2.76 -9.58
N THR A 357 8.20 3.36 -8.44
CA THR A 357 7.67 4.66 -8.02
C THR A 357 7.95 5.75 -9.05
N ILE A 358 9.19 5.85 -9.54
CA ILE A 358 9.57 6.86 -10.55
C ILE A 358 8.80 6.65 -11.85
N LYS A 359 8.62 5.40 -12.28
CA LYS A 359 8.00 5.07 -13.56
C LYS A 359 6.50 5.31 -13.57
N ILE A 360 5.80 4.98 -12.48
CA ILE A 360 4.33 5.05 -12.44
C ILE A 360 3.85 6.40 -11.86
N GLY A 361 4.73 7.25 -11.33
CA GLY A 361 4.32 8.54 -10.77
C GLY A 361 3.47 8.43 -9.50
N ILE A 362 3.27 7.23 -8.95
CA ILE A 362 2.48 6.92 -7.75
C ILE A 362 3.23 7.31 -6.46
N ALA A 363 4.00 8.39 -6.53
CA ALA A 363 5.05 8.73 -5.58
C ALA A 363 4.54 9.33 -4.26
N THR A 364 3.25 9.26 -3.95
CA THR A 364 2.63 10.10 -2.91
C THR A 364 1.95 9.32 -1.77
N ASN A 365 1.62 8.03 -1.95
CA ASN A 365 0.73 7.35 -1.00
C ASN A 365 1.47 6.46 0.03
N PRO A 366 1.20 6.60 1.35
CA PRO A 366 1.82 5.84 2.43
C PRO A 366 1.81 4.32 2.24
N ARG A 367 0.71 3.74 1.80
CA ARG A 367 0.62 2.32 1.44
C ARG A 367 1.68 1.81 0.47
N HIS A 368 2.29 2.66 -0.37
CA HIS A 368 3.39 2.24 -1.25
C HIS A 368 4.75 2.32 -0.55
N TYR A 369 5.00 3.38 0.23
CA TYR A 369 6.21 3.51 1.06
C TYR A 369 6.35 2.35 2.06
N GLY A 370 5.23 1.93 2.64
CA GLY A 370 5.22 0.86 3.63
C GLY A 370 5.75 -0.48 3.11
N HIS A 371 5.76 -0.74 1.79
CA HIS A 371 6.35 -1.97 1.26
C HIS A 371 7.88 -1.98 1.39
N LEU A 372 8.53 -0.80 1.29
CA LEU A 372 9.95 -0.68 1.53
C LEU A 372 10.27 -0.87 3.03
N PHE A 373 9.42 -0.33 3.91
CA PHE A 373 9.48 -0.59 5.35
C PHE A 373 9.34 -2.09 5.68
N ILE A 374 8.37 -2.76 5.08
CA ILE A 374 8.16 -4.20 5.27
C ILE A 374 9.37 -4.98 4.74
N LEU A 375 9.91 -4.65 3.56
CA LEU A 375 11.14 -5.26 3.05
C LEU A 375 12.32 -5.10 4.03
N PHE A 376 12.47 -3.93 4.64
CA PHE A 376 13.47 -3.70 5.68
C PHE A 376 13.27 -4.64 6.88
N ILE A 377 12.05 -4.78 7.40
CA ILE A 377 11.73 -5.69 8.50
C ILE A 377 11.98 -7.16 8.12
N LEU A 378 11.63 -7.56 6.89
CA LEU A 378 11.93 -8.90 6.36
C LEU A 378 13.45 -9.14 6.34
N CYS A 379 14.23 -8.19 5.81
CA CYS A 379 15.68 -8.29 5.77
C CYS A 379 16.27 -8.46 7.18
N LEU A 380 15.83 -7.68 8.16
CA LEU A 380 16.31 -7.82 9.54
C LEU A 380 15.93 -9.15 10.17
N TRP A 381 14.74 -9.67 9.90
CA TRP A 381 14.32 -11.00 10.35
C TRP A 381 15.22 -12.08 9.75
N LEU A 382 15.36 -12.09 8.42
CA LEU A 382 16.14 -13.09 7.68
C LEU A 382 17.63 -13.04 8.03
N ALA A 383 18.16 -11.86 8.31
CA ALA A 383 19.56 -11.62 8.67
C ALA A 383 20.04 -12.41 9.90
N ASN A 384 19.15 -12.88 10.77
CA ASN A 384 19.54 -13.73 11.91
C ASN A 384 19.92 -15.16 11.49
N SER A 385 19.37 -15.66 10.38
CA SER A 385 19.57 -17.03 9.89
C SER A 385 20.30 -17.12 8.54
N ALA A 386 20.72 -15.97 8.03
CA ALA A 386 21.44 -15.84 6.78
C ALA A 386 22.86 -16.39 6.86
N TYR A 387 23.36 -16.82 5.70
CA TYR A 387 24.76 -17.15 5.53
C TYR A 387 25.65 -15.93 5.81
N LYS A 388 26.66 -16.10 6.67
CA LYS A 388 27.63 -15.05 7.02
C LYS A 388 28.88 -15.19 6.18
N PHE A 389 29.34 -14.09 5.61
CA PHE A 389 30.59 -13.99 4.87
C PHE A 389 31.23 -12.63 5.12
N ASP A 390 32.39 -12.62 5.78
CA ASP A 390 33.14 -11.40 6.07
C ASP A 390 34.12 -11.10 4.93
N TRP A 391 33.63 -10.42 3.91
CA TRP A 391 34.44 -10.00 2.76
C TRP A 391 35.42 -8.87 3.11
N LEU A 392 35.10 -8.03 4.11
CA LEU A 392 35.97 -6.93 4.55
C LEU A 392 37.26 -7.46 5.18
N ALA A 393 37.17 -8.50 6.00
CA ALA A 393 38.34 -9.17 6.56
C ALA A 393 39.28 -9.74 5.49
N LYS A 394 38.74 -10.08 4.30
CA LYS A 394 39.52 -10.58 3.16
C LYS A 394 40.22 -9.46 2.37
N ILE A 395 39.62 -8.28 2.27
CA ILE A 395 40.18 -7.14 1.51
C ILE A 395 41.15 -6.29 2.36
N PHE A 396 40.85 -6.08 3.65
CA PHE A 396 41.65 -5.23 4.54
C PHE A 396 42.07 -5.99 5.81
N PRO A 397 43.10 -6.85 5.75
CA PRO A 397 43.60 -7.55 6.93
C PRO A 397 44.22 -6.56 7.96
N GLY A 398 43.90 -6.73 9.25
CA GLY A 398 44.59 -6.05 10.37
C GLY A 398 43.91 -4.82 10.99
N LYS A 399 43.26 -3.94 10.21
CA LYS A 399 42.51 -2.76 10.73
C LYS A 399 40.99 -2.99 10.88
N THR A 400 40.50 -4.10 10.34
CA THR A 400 39.06 -4.42 10.22
C THR A 400 38.40 -4.90 11.50
N ILE A 401 39.15 -5.51 12.43
CA ILE A 401 38.58 -6.14 13.64
C ILE A 401 37.90 -5.12 14.57
N HIS A 402 38.45 -3.90 14.68
CA HIS A 402 37.82 -2.84 15.50
C HIS A 402 36.58 -2.26 14.84
N LEU A 403 36.62 -2.04 13.52
CA LEU A 403 35.49 -1.51 12.76
C LEU A 403 34.33 -2.52 12.71
N SER A 404 34.61 -3.80 12.45
CA SER A 404 33.60 -4.86 12.42
C SER A 404 32.92 -5.07 13.78
N ARG A 405 33.67 -4.99 14.89
CA ARG A 405 33.11 -5.04 16.25
C ARG A 405 32.17 -3.87 16.55
N GLY A 406 32.50 -2.66 16.08
CA GLY A 406 31.62 -1.50 16.21
C GLY A 406 30.30 -1.68 15.46
N LEU A 407 30.39 -2.13 14.19
CA LEU A 407 29.23 -2.37 13.33
C LEU A 407 28.37 -3.56 13.81
N GLU A 408 28.90 -4.48 14.62
CA GLU A 408 28.16 -5.61 15.18
C GLU A 408 27.47 -5.32 16.52
N ASN A 409 27.66 -4.14 17.11
CA ASN A 409 27.13 -3.83 18.43
C ASN A 409 25.60 -3.89 18.45
N ARG A 410 25.07 -4.94 19.11
CA ARG A 410 23.63 -5.20 19.23
C ARG A 410 22.87 -4.10 19.95
N LYS A 411 23.51 -3.35 20.87
CA LYS A 411 22.84 -2.30 21.64
C LYS A 411 22.41 -1.15 20.72
N TYR A 412 23.31 -0.64 19.87
CA TYR A 412 22.98 0.43 18.93
C TYR A 412 21.96 -0.02 17.88
N LYS A 413 22.12 -1.24 17.37
CA LYS A 413 21.17 -1.87 16.45
C LYS A 413 19.75 -1.94 17.02
N ASN A 414 19.63 -2.42 18.26
CA ASN A 414 18.34 -2.51 18.94
C ASN A 414 17.75 -1.14 19.27
N PHE A 415 18.58 -0.19 19.70
CA PHE A 415 18.14 1.18 20.00
C PHE A 415 17.58 1.85 18.75
N PHE A 416 18.33 1.83 17.65
CA PHE A 416 17.92 2.48 16.40
C PHE A 416 16.65 1.87 15.79
N LEU A 417 16.55 0.53 15.77
CA LEU A 417 15.31 -0.12 15.33
C LEU A 417 14.13 0.24 16.24
N SER A 418 14.33 0.29 17.56
CA SER A 418 13.27 0.69 18.48
C SER A 418 12.87 2.15 18.28
N LEU A 419 13.81 3.04 17.97
CA LEU A 419 13.53 4.45 17.68
C LEU A 419 12.63 4.59 16.44
N ILE A 420 12.98 3.92 15.33
CA ILE A 420 12.13 3.88 14.13
C ILE A 420 10.73 3.37 14.46
N LEU A 421 10.65 2.23 15.16
CA LEU A 421 9.37 1.62 15.50
C LEU A 421 8.54 2.47 16.47
N SER A 422 9.18 3.25 17.35
CA SER A 422 8.48 4.20 18.22
C SER A 422 7.84 5.34 17.43
N ILE A 423 8.50 5.83 16.37
CA ILE A 423 7.92 6.84 15.47
C ILE A 423 6.70 6.25 14.75
N HIS A 424 6.81 5.02 14.25
CA HIS A 424 5.67 4.34 13.64
C HIS A 424 4.54 4.10 14.63
N LEU A 425 4.82 3.69 15.87
CA LEU A 425 3.80 3.54 16.91
C LEU A 425 3.06 4.86 17.12
N PHE A 426 3.80 5.96 17.27
CA PHE A 426 3.20 7.28 17.47
C PHE A 426 2.30 7.69 16.29
N ALA A 427 2.79 7.52 15.05
CA ALA A 427 2.01 7.78 13.85
C ALA A 427 0.75 6.88 13.75
N GLY A 428 0.87 5.61 14.14
CA GLY A 428 -0.25 4.65 14.16
C GLY A 428 -1.31 5.00 15.20
N LEU A 429 -0.90 5.34 16.43
CA LEU A 429 -1.80 5.78 17.50
C LEU A 429 -2.56 7.05 17.12
N LEU A 430 -1.88 8.04 16.53
CA LEU A 430 -2.53 9.27 16.05
C LEU A 430 -3.56 8.97 14.95
N SER A 431 -3.16 8.22 13.93
CA SER A 431 -4.03 7.89 12.79
C SER A 431 -5.25 7.10 13.23
N TYR A 432 -5.05 6.10 14.07
CA TYR A 432 -6.12 5.31 14.67
C TYR A 432 -7.07 6.19 15.50
N SER A 433 -6.54 7.10 16.32
CA SER A 433 -7.36 7.96 17.16
C SER A 433 -8.19 8.95 16.34
N LEU A 434 -7.63 9.50 15.26
CA LEU A 434 -8.35 10.40 14.36
C LEU A 434 -9.45 9.65 13.59
N ASP A 435 -9.20 8.43 13.15
CA ASP A 435 -10.18 7.56 12.46
C ASP A 435 -11.29 7.02 13.39
N LEU A 436 -11.11 7.07 14.70
CA LEU A 436 -12.20 6.85 15.67
C LEU A 436 -13.09 8.09 15.86
N VAL A 437 -12.58 9.29 15.57
CA VAL A 437 -13.26 10.56 15.83
C VAL A 437 -13.93 11.11 14.57
N TYR A 438 -13.25 11.02 13.43
CA TYR A 438 -13.70 11.52 12.15
C TYR A 438 -14.01 10.34 11.22
N PRO A 439 -15.12 10.39 10.46
CA PRO A 439 -15.41 9.35 9.49
C PRO A 439 -14.33 9.32 8.41
N PHE A 440 -13.91 8.13 8.00
CA PHE A 440 -12.90 8.02 6.94
C PHE A 440 -13.42 8.56 5.60
N THR A 441 -14.67 8.23 5.26
CA THR A 441 -15.51 8.83 4.19
C THR A 441 -16.95 9.00 4.71
N VAL A 442 -17.76 9.82 4.04
CA VAL A 442 -19.18 10.02 4.37
C VAL A 442 -20.15 9.17 3.53
N SER A 443 -19.65 8.30 2.65
CA SER A 443 -20.48 7.48 1.74
C SER A 443 -21.62 6.73 2.44
N LYS A 444 -21.36 6.05 3.56
CA LYS A 444 -22.41 5.33 4.30
C LYS A 444 -23.45 6.26 4.92
N GLN A 445 -23.03 7.44 5.38
CA GLN A 445 -23.95 8.45 5.95
C GLN A 445 -24.89 9.00 4.87
N VAL A 446 -24.36 9.25 3.67
CA VAL A 446 -25.15 9.65 2.50
C VAL A 446 -26.14 8.55 2.14
N ALA A 447 -25.69 7.29 2.03
CA ALA A 447 -26.56 6.17 1.70
C ALA A 447 -27.70 5.97 2.73
N ASN A 448 -27.38 6.07 4.03
CA ASN A 448 -28.38 5.98 5.10
C ASN A 448 -29.43 7.09 5.00
N PHE A 449 -29.02 8.33 4.68
CA PHE A 449 -29.95 9.43 4.47
C PHE A 449 -30.87 9.19 3.27
N LEU A 450 -30.32 8.71 2.16
CA LEU A 450 -31.11 8.40 0.96
C LEU A 450 -32.16 7.32 1.23
N GLN A 451 -31.82 6.29 2.01
CA GLN A 451 -32.75 5.24 2.42
C GLN A 451 -33.81 5.72 3.42
N GLN A 452 -33.41 6.49 4.44
CA GLN A 452 -34.33 6.97 5.49
C GLN A 452 -35.43 7.87 4.93
N ASP A 453 -35.09 8.76 4.01
CA ASP A 453 -36.02 9.70 3.41
C ASP A 453 -36.67 9.16 2.11
N ARG A 454 -36.46 7.88 1.79
CA ARG A 454 -36.97 7.18 0.58
C ARG A 454 -36.56 7.78 -0.76
N PHE A 455 -35.43 8.49 -0.75
CA PHE A 455 -34.78 9.07 -1.92
C PHE A 455 -34.04 8.02 -2.76
N ASP A 456 -33.79 6.84 -2.20
CA ASP A 456 -33.27 5.66 -2.90
C ASP A 456 -34.17 5.17 -4.06
N ASN A 457 -35.44 5.58 -4.12
CA ASN A 457 -36.33 5.32 -5.27
C ASN A 457 -36.10 6.26 -6.47
N PHE A 458 -35.31 7.33 -6.29
CA PHE A 458 -34.99 8.26 -7.38
C PHE A 458 -33.83 7.72 -8.22
N LEU A 459 -33.69 8.24 -9.44
CA LEU A 459 -32.51 7.96 -10.26
C LEU A 459 -31.34 8.74 -9.67
N ILE A 460 -30.35 8.03 -9.15
CA ILE A 460 -29.15 8.62 -8.55
C ILE A 460 -28.08 8.80 -9.63
N VAL A 461 -27.67 10.04 -9.84
CA VAL A 461 -26.54 10.45 -10.67
C VAL A 461 -25.38 10.78 -9.75
N GLY A 462 -24.23 10.14 -9.95
CA GLY A 462 -23.03 10.36 -9.14
C GLY A 462 -21.92 11.07 -9.91
N ASN A 463 -21.35 12.13 -9.36
CA ASN A 463 -20.23 12.87 -9.97
C ASN A 463 -19.29 13.46 -8.90
N PRO A 464 -17.96 13.29 -8.97
CA PRO A 464 -17.26 12.37 -9.84
C PRO A 464 -17.71 10.92 -9.61
N ASP A 465 -17.61 10.08 -10.64
CA ASP A 465 -18.04 8.68 -10.57
C ASP A 465 -17.35 7.89 -9.43
N PHE A 466 -16.03 8.03 -9.27
CA PHE A 466 -15.25 7.16 -8.38
C PHE A 466 -15.67 7.28 -6.91
N PRO A 467 -15.74 8.45 -6.23
CA PRO A 467 -16.17 8.48 -4.83
C PRO A 467 -17.60 7.99 -4.67
N VAL A 468 -18.49 8.45 -5.55
CA VAL A 468 -19.94 8.24 -5.42
C VAL A 468 -20.33 6.79 -5.72
N SER A 469 -19.54 6.05 -6.52
CA SER A 469 -19.75 4.61 -6.75
C SER A 469 -19.81 3.80 -5.44
N SER A 470 -19.11 4.26 -4.39
CA SER A 470 -19.14 3.69 -3.04
C SER A 470 -20.56 3.55 -2.47
N LEU A 471 -21.50 4.43 -2.84
CA LEU A 471 -22.87 4.35 -2.36
C LEU A 471 -23.57 3.06 -2.83
N ALA A 472 -23.18 2.48 -3.97
CA ALA A 472 -23.78 1.26 -4.51
C ALA A 472 -23.53 0.03 -3.62
N ALA A 473 -22.50 0.07 -2.76
CA ALA A 473 -22.27 -0.96 -1.77
C ALA A 473 -23.34 -0.96 -0.66
N TYR A 474 -23.83 0.23 -0.28
CA TYR A 474 -24.77 0.41 0.82
C TYR A 474 -26.23 0.50 0.36
N LEU A 475 -26.47 1.03 -0.84
CA LEU A 475 -27.80 1.18 -1.42
C LEU A 475 -28.29 -0.10 -2.12
N GLU A 476 -27.40 -1.06 -2.40
CA GLU A 476 -27.71 -2.30 -3.11
C GLU A 476 -28.36 -2.08 -4.50
N GLN A 477 -28.05 -0.95 -5.14
CA GLN A 477 -28.50 -0.61 -6.49
C GLN A 477 -27.40 0.13 -7.27
N PRO A 478 -27.39 0.04 -8.62
CA PRO A 478 -26.41 0.73 -9.44
C PRO A 478 -26.66 2.25 -9.46
N ILE A 479 -25.59 3.01 -9.66
CA ILE A 479 -25.60 4.47 -9.77
C ILE A 479 -25.34 4.83 -11.23
N TYR A 480 -25.99 5.87 -11.72
CA TYR A 480 -25.66 6.42 -13.04
C TYR A 480 -24.41 7.29 -12.95
N HIS A 481 -23.40 6.96 -13.75
CA HIS A 481 -22.11 7.66 -13.83
C HIS A 481 -22.02 8.43 -15.16
N PRO A 482 -22.17 9.77 -15.15
CA PRO A 482 -22.10 10.60 -16.35
C PRO A 482 -20.80 10.43 -17.17
N GLU A 483 -19.67 10.19 -16.51
CA GLU A 483 -18.32 10.02 -17.06
C GLU A 483 -18.24 8.83 -18.02
N SER A 484 -18.99 7.76 -17.72
CA SER A 484 -19.03 6.53 -18.53
C SER A 484 -20.36 6.31 -19.25
N ASN A 485 -21.33 7.21 -19.05
CA ASN A 485 -22.70 7.10 -19.58
C ASN A 485 -23.33 5.72 -19.26
N ARG A 486 -23.17 5.27 -18.01
CA ARG A 486 -23.55 3.91 -17.61
C ARG A 486 -24.09 3.86 -16.20
N PHE A 487 -25.07 2.98 -15.99
CA PHE A 487 -25.40 2.48 -14.66
C PHE A 487 -24.36 1.46 -14.21
N GLY A 488 -23.83 1.61 -13.00
CA GLY A 488 -22.85 0.67 -12.46
C GLY A 488 -22.67 0.81 -10.96
N SER A 489 -22.23 -0.27 -10.34
CA SER A 489 -21.83 -0.29 -8.93
C SER A 489 -20.36 0.02 -8.74
N PHE A 490 -19.49 -0.37 -9.66
CA PHE A 490 -18.05 -0.10 -9.63
C PHE A 490 -17.56 0.56 -10.93
N ILE A 491 -16.39 1.19 -10.85
CA ILE A 491 -15.77 1.89 -11.99
C ILE A 491 -15.10 0.91 -12.93
N ILE A 492 -15.27 1.10 -14.24
CA ILE A 492 -14.49 0.41 -15.27
C ILE A 492 -13.57 1.44 -15.92
N TRP A 493 -12.26 1.25 -15.76
CA TRP A 493 -11.22 2.16 -16.26
C TRP A 493 -10.93 1.94 -17.74
N ASN A 494 -11.92 2.12 -18.61
CA ASN A 494 -11.77 2.03 -20.06
C ASN A 494 -11.86 3.41 -20.74
N ASP A 495 -11.63 3.43 -22.05
CA ASP A 495 -11.63 4.60 -22.93
C ASP A 495 -13.00 5.23 -23.15
N ARG A 496 -14.07 4.55 -22.74
CA ARG A 496 -15.42 5.12 -22.70
C ARG A 496 -15.63 6.06 -21.52
N ARG A 497 -14.79 5.96 -20.48
CA ARG A 497 -14.82 6.85 -19.33
C ARG A 497 -14.01 8.11 -19.63
N ASN A 498 -14.66 9.26 -19.62
CA ASN A 498 -14.00 10.56 -19.76
C ASN A 498 -14.24 11.41 -18.50
N GLU A 499 -13.21 12.14 -18.09
CA GLU A 499 -13.43 13.25 -17.15
C GLU A 499 -14.32 14.27 -17.83
N ILE A 500 -15.35 14.74 -17.12
CA ILE A 500 -16.31 15.71 -17.64
C ILE A 500 -16.20 16.99 -16.83
N ASP A 501 -16.35 18.11 -17.52
CA ASP A 501 -16.52 19.40 -16.88
C ASP A 501 -17.97 19.60 -16.41
N GLU A 502 -18.19 20.72 -15.72
CA GLU A 502 -19.50 21.07 -15.21
C GLU A 502 -20.55 21.27 -16.32
N PHE A 503 -20.16 21.82 -17.48
CA PHE A 503 -21.08 22.04 -18.60
C PHE A 503 -21.60 20.71 -19.18
N GLN A 504 -20.68 19.77 -19.41
CA GLN A 504 -21.00 18.42 -19.89
C GLN A 504 -21.82 17.62 -18.87
N LEU A 505 -21.59 17.82 -17.56
CA LEU A 505 -22.44 17.23 -16.53
C LEU A 505 -23.89 17.70 -16.67
N TRP A 506 -24.11 19.01 -16.83
CA TRP A 506 -25.45 19.58 -16.94
C TRP A 506 -26.16 19.14 -18.22
N GLU A 507 -25.46 19.09 -19.36
CA GLU A 507 -26.01 18.55 -20.61
C GLU A 507 -26.53 17.11 -20.41
N LYS A 508 -25.73 16.25 -19.77
CA LYS A 508 -26.10 14.86 -19.50
C LYS A 508 -27.27 14.73 -18.53
N VAL A 509 -27.30 15.53 -17.46
CA VAL A 509 -28.40 15.53 -16.48
C VAL A 509 -29.70 16.03 -17.11
N SER A 510 -29.63 17.06 -17.96
CA SER A 510 -30.77 17.59 -18.71
C SER A 510 -31.33 16.55 -19.69
N ASN A 511 -30.47 15.88 -20.46
CA ASN A 511 -30.87 14.80 -21.37
C ASN A 511 -31.54 13.65 -20.61
N LEU A 512 -30.95 13.20 -19.50
CA LEU A 512 -31.55 12.16 -18.65
C LEU A 512 -32.93 12.55 -18.15
N LYS A 513 -33.12 13.80 -17.73
CA LYS A 513 -34.41 14.32 -17.27
C LYS A 513 -35.48 14.26 -18.35
N GLN A 514 -35.11 14.47 -19.61
CA GLN A 514 -36.03 14.36 -20.75
C GLN A 514 -36.36 12.90 -21.09
N GLU A 515 -35.40 11.99 -20.90
CA GLU A 515 -35.55 10.56 -21.22
C GLU A 515 -36.26 9.74 -20.14
N THR A 516 -36.24 10.20 -18.88
CA THR A 516 -36.78 9.45 -17.74
C THR A 516 -37.97 10.12 -17.08
N ALA A 517 -38.98 9.33 -16.73
CA ALA A 517 -40.09 9.78 -15.88
C ALA A 517 -39.73 9.77 -14.38
N ARG A 518 -38.54 9.26 -14.01
CA ARG A 518 -38.10 9.21 -12.61
C ARG A 518 -37.57 10.56 -12.17
N LYS A 519 -37.82 10.91 -10.91
CA LYS A 519 -37.12 12.03 -10.26
C LYS A 519 -35.63 11.73 -10.17
N ILE A 520 -34.80 12.75 -10.31
CA ILE A 520 -33.35 12.62 -10.34
C ILE A 520 -32.75 13.24 -9.07
N LEU A 521 -31.77 12.55 -8.49
CA LEU A 521 -30.87 13.09 -7.47
C LEU A 521 -29.47 13.16 -8.04
N LEU A 522 -28.84 14.31 -7.91
CA LEU A 522 -27.42 14.46 -8.12
C LEU A 522 -26.71 14.35 -6.78
N VAL A 523 -25.81 13.39 -6.65
CA VAL A 523 -24.89 13.28 -5.52
C VAL A 523 -23.50 13.62 -6.01
N SER A 524 -22.88 14.64 -5.39
CA SER A 524 -21.58 15.13 -5.82
C SER A 524 -20.63 15.43 -4.69
N THR A 525 -19.32 15.30 -4.93
CA THR A 525 -18.30 15.81 -4.00
C THR A 525 -17.99 17.30 -4.21
N GLN A 526 -18.51 17.90 -5.27
CA GLN A 526 -18.37 19.32 -5.61
C GLN A 526 -19.63 20.10 -5.20
N ASP A 527 -19.46 21.36 -4.78
CA ASP A 527 -20.58 22.23 -4.42
C ASP A 527 -21.12 22.97 -5.65
N PHE A 528 -22.33 22.62 -6.05
CA PHE A 528 -23.10 23.23 -7.13
C PHE A 528 -24.19 24.20 -6.62
N SER A 529 -24.05 24.74 -5.40
CA SER A 529 -25.05 25.67 -4.84
C SER A 529 -25.06 27.05 -5.52
N GLN A 530 -23.93 27.45 -6.12
CA GLN A 530 -23.78 28.74 -6.81
C GLN A 530 -23.77 28.60 -8.33
N SER A 531 -23.75 27.37 -8.84
CA SER A 531 -23.90 27.17 -10.27
C SER A 531 -25.32 27.52 -10.69
N SER A 532 -25.42 28.11 -11.87
CA SER A 532 -26.69 28.54 -12.49
C SER A 532 -26.91 27.66 -13.72
N PRO A 533 -27.27 26.37 -13.58
CA PRO A 533 -27.45 25.52 -14.74
C PRO A 533 -28.77 25.85 -15.45
N GLU A 534 -28.94 25.34 -16.66
CA GLU A 534 -30.22 25.21 -17.37
C GLU A 534 -31.25 24.35 -16.62
N VAL A 535 -30.87 23.79 -15.48
CA VAL A 535 -31.63 22.86 -14.64
C VAL A 535 -31.65 23.38 -13.20
N GLU A 536 -32.84 23.50 -12.62
CA GLU A 536 -33.01 24.00 -11.25
C GLU A 536 -32.60 22.91 -10.24
N LEU A 537 -31.72 23.28 -9.30
CA LEU A 537 -31.21 22.37 -8.26
C LEU A 537 -31.66 22.82 -6.87
N VAL A 538 -32.23 21.88 -6.13
CA VAL A 538 -32.56 22.08 -4.72
C VAL A 538 -31.58 21.27 -3.86
N LYS A 539 -30.66 21.96 -3.17
CA LYS A 539 -29.75 21.33 -2.21
C LYS A 539 -30.55 20.74 -1.05
N LEU A 540 -30.56 19.41 -0.94
CA LEU A 540 -31.25 18.68 0.12
C LEU A 540 -30.40 18.61 1.38
N LYS A 541 -29.12 18.27 1.23
CA LYS A 541 -28.21 18.07 2.37
C LYS A 541 -26.75 18.15 1.96
N GLN A 542 -25.91 18.54 2.91
CA GLN A 542 -24.45 18.46 2.85
C GLN A 542 -23.94 17.55 3.96
N PHE A 543 -23.03 16.66 3.60
CA PHE A 543 -22.25 15.81 4.48
C PHE A 543 -20.80 16.22 4.37
N GLY A 544 -20.02 16.06 5.44
CA GLY A 544 -18.58 16.22 5.30
C GLY A 544 -17.80 16.12 6.60
N ARG A 545 -16.57 16.66 6.57
CA ARG A 545 -15.52 16.48 7.58
C ARG A 545 -15.03 15.03 7.66
N SER A 546 -14.78 14.42 6.50
CA SER A 546 -14.11 13.13 6.44
C SER A 546 -12.60 13.23 6.27
N ILE A 547 -11.89 12.16 6.64
CA ILE A 547 -10.42 12.09 6.57
C ILE A 547 -9.91 12.13 5.12
N VAL A 548 -10.62 11.51 4.18
CA VAL A 548 -10.22 11.53 2.77
C VAL A 548 -10.54 12.89 2.14
N ILE A 549 -9.50 13.60 1.69
CA ILE A 549 -9.60 15.02 1.26
C ILE A 549 -10.47 15.25 0.02
N TYR A 550 -10.43 14.39 -1.00
CA TYR A 550 -11.27 14.53 -2.20
C TYR A 550 -12.70 13.99 -1.98
N GLU A 551 -12.95 13.40 -0.82
CA GLU A 551 -14.27 12.96 -0.36
C GLU A 551 -14.75 13.80 0.83
N GLU A 552 -14.08 14.93 1.11
CA GLU A 552 -14.27 15.71 2.33
C GLU A 552 -15.73 16.15 2.51
N TYR A 553 -16.42 16.46 1.41
CA TYR A 553 -17.83 16.80 1.37
C TYR A 553 -18.57 15.99 0.33
N TYR A 554 -19.82 15.67 0.64
CA TYR A 554 -20.82 15.18 -0.29
C TYR A 554 -22.04 16.09 -0.24
N TYR A 555 -22.55 16.43 -1.40
CA TYR A 555 -23.71 17.28 -1.60
C TYR A 555 -24.78 16.48 -2.32
N VAL A 556 -26.00 16.53 -1.79
CA VAL A 556 -27.16 15.87 -2.39
C VAL A 556 -28.12 16.94 -2.89
N TYR A 557 -28.39 16.94 -4.19
CA TYR A 557 -29.31 17.85 -4.86
C TYR A 557 -30.47 17.08 -5.46
N ARG A 558 -31.67 17.65 -5.36
CA ARG A 558 -32.80 17.26 -6.19
C ARG A 558 -32.78 18.09 -7.46
N VAL A 559 -32.93 17.41 -8.58
CA VAL A 559 -33.01 18.04 -9.91
C VAL A 559 -34.50 18.27 -10.21
N GLU A 560 -34.91 19.52 -10.38
CA GLU A 560 -36.28 19.93 -10.73
C GLU A 560 -36.48 20.03 -12.23
#